data_AF-A0A6G4QUD1-F1
#
_entry.id   AF-A0A6G4QUD1-F1
#
_cell.length_a   1.000
_cell.length_b   1.000
_cell.length_c   1.000
_cell.angle_alpha   90.00
_cell.angle_beta   90.00
_cell.angle_gamma   90.00
#
_symmetry.space_group_name_H-M   'P 1'
#
loop_
_entity.id
_entity.type
_entity.pdbx_description
1 polymer ?
#
loop_
_entity_poly.entity_id
_entity_poly.type
_entity_poly.pdbx_seq_one_letter_code
_entity_poly.pdbx_strand_id
1 'polypeptide(L)'
;MSAAGARCGLFSPSLSGALDAGRAQARGAALRAGASVDQLNGVQQRAHAKAASVPCGSKDLTTAANRVRKAFEGYALLQRMNYPGDRASWQADRASSATIPFWRLSQTAGFGGDRLVFGLAGRNTELLAVATFADGARPYTARLVMRDPSLTLGPYLRARAGGGLADNAAPRAASRMFAPETRDAAPAPTLLPTGAKTGMSFRFPREAADAIAQLDPREAITIEFVIQARGGQEIVRRAYVEVGDFAAGRAFLRVS
;
A
#
# COMPACT_ATOMS: atom_id res chain seq x y z
N MET A 1 -14.73 10.19 -13.61
CA MET A 1 -14.02 11.35 -14.21
C MET A 1 -12.58 11.06 -14.58
N SER A 2 -11.79 10.26 -13.83
CA SER A 2 -10.40 9.95 -14.20
C SER A 2 -10.21 9.47 -15.65
N ALA A 3 -11.02 8.51 -16.11
CA ALA A 3 -10.93 7.99 -17.47
C ALA A 3 -11.20 9.05 -18.57
N ALA A 4 -12.24 9.86 -18.38
CA ALA A 4 -12.56 10.95 -19.31
C ALA A 4 -11.49 12.07 -19.26
N GLY A 5 -10.99 12.36 -18.06
CA GLY A 5 -9.92 13.34 -17.84
C GLY A 5 -8.62 12.96 -18.54
N ALA A 6 -8.19 11.71 -18.43
CA ALA A 6 -7.01 11.20 -19.11
C ALA A 6 -7.17 11.25 -20.65
N ARG A 7 -8.32 10.79 -21.17
CA ARG A 7 -8.56 10.77 -22.63
C ARG A 7 -8.65 12.16 -23.25
N CYS A 8 -9.30 13.10 -22.55
CA CYS A 8 -9.59 14.44 -23.07
C CYS A 8 -8.64 15.53 -22.53
N GLY A 9 -7.60 15.17 -21.77
CA GLY A 9 -6.65 16.13 -21.20
C GLY A 9 -7.28 17.17 -20.25
N LEU A 10 -8.26 16.77 -19.43
CA LEU A 10 -9.08 17.74 -18.67
C LEU A 10 -8.41 18.26 -17.40
N PHE A 11 -7.39 17.58 -16.88
CA PHE A 11 -6.84 17.83 -15.54
C PHE A 11 -5.31 17.89 -15.58
N SER A 12 -4.72 18.68 -14.67
CA SER A 12 -3.28 18.64 -14.43
C SER A 12 -2.85 17.26 -13.92
N PRO A 13 -1.54 16.92 -13.97
CA PRO A 13 -1.04 15.69 -13.37
C PRO A 13 -1.38 15.56 -11.88
N SER A 14 -1.24 16.66 -11.12
CA SER A 14 -1.57 16.70 -9.70
C SER A 14 -3.05 16.41 -9.44
N LEU A 15 -3.95 17.06 -10.17
CA LEU A 15 -5.39 16.84 -10.02
C LEU A 15 -5.80 15.43 -10.48
N SER A 16 -5.15 14.89 -11.51
CA SER A 16 -5.37 13.51 -11.96
C SER A 16 -4.96 12.49 -10.90
N GLY A 17 -3.78 12.66 -10.29
CA GLY A 17 -3.33 11.81 -9.19
C GLY A 17 -4.25 11.90 -7.96
N ALA A 18 -4.79 13.09 -7.68
CA ALA A 18 -5.74 13.31 -6.60
C ALA A 18 -7.06 12.53 -6.82
N LEU A 19 -7.57 12.55 -8.05
CA LEU A 19 -8.75 11.78 -8.45
C LEU A 19 -8.52 10.28 -8.37
N ASP A 20 -7.33 9.81 -8.77
CA ASP A 20 -6.99 8.40 -8.70
C ASP A 20 -6.86 7.92 -7.25
N ALA A 21 -6.30 8.74 -6.37
CA ALA A 21 -6.26 8.48 -4.93
C ALA A 21 -7.68 8.42 -4.33
N GLY A 22 -8.55 9.39 -4.65
CA GLY A 22 -9.94 9.39 -4.20
C GLY A 22 -10.74 8.19 -4.73
N ARG A 23 -10.52 7.78 -5.98
CA ARG A 23 -11.12 6.57 -6.56
C ARG A 23 -10.66 5.32 -5.82
N ALA A 24 -9.36 5.17 -5.57
CA ALA A 24 -8.80 4.02 -4.86
C ALA A 24 -9.34 3.95 -3.42
N GLN A 25 -9.41 5.10 -2.73
CA GLN A 25 -9.99 5.19 -1.39
C GLN A 25 -11.48 4.81 -1.38
N ALA A 26 -12.28 5.31 -2.33
CA ALA A 26 -13.68 4.95 -2.44
C ALA A 26 -13.89 3.45 -2.73
N ARG A 27 -13.04 2.86 -3.58
CA ARG A 27 -13.04 1.41 -3.83
C ARG A 27 -12.73 0.64 -2.55
N GLY A 28 -11.70 1.06 -1.81
CA GLY A 28 -11.31 0.41 -0.57
C GLY A 28 -12.40 0.46 0.50
N ALA A 29 -13.01 1.63 0.68
CA ALA A 29 -14.14 1.84 1.58
C ALA A 29 -15.35 0.97 1.20
N ALA A 30 -15.66 0.81 -0.08
CA ALA A 30 -16.76 -0.04 -0.53
C ALA A 30 -16.49 -1.53 -0.25
N LEU A 31 -15.27 -2.02 -0.48
CA LEU A 31 -14.88 -3.40 -0.14
C LEU A 31 -14.97 -3.64 1.37
N ARG A 32 -14.48 -2.69 2.18
CA ARG A 32 -14.63 -2.72 3.64
C ARG A 32 -16.07 -2.61 4.11
N ALA A 33 -16.97 -1.96 3.35
CA ALA A 33 -18.41 -1.94 3.63
C ALA A 33 -19.13 -3.24 3.22
N GLY A 34 -18.46 -4.17 2.52
CA GLY A 34 -19.01 -5.47 2.13
C GLY A 34 -19.43 -5.56 0.65
N ALA A 35 -19.12 -4.56 -0.18
CA ALA A 35 -19.27 -4.71 -1.63
C ALA A 35 -18.35 -5.83 -2.14
N SER A 36 -18.79 -6.56 -3.16
CA SER A 36 -17.96 -7.55 -3.84
C SER A 36 -17.03 -6.90 -4.86
N VAL A 37 -15.92 -7.57 -5.16
CA VAL A 37 -14.96 -7.15 -6.20
C VAL A 37 -15.65 -7.07 -7.57
N ASP A 38 -16.52 -8.02 -7.89
CA ASP A 38 -17.22 -8.06 -9.19
C ASP A 38 -18.20 -6.90 -9.37
N GLN A 39 -18.95 -6.54 -8.31
CA GLN A 39 -19.81 -5.36 -8.34
C GLN A 39 -19.00 -4.09 -8.64
N LEU A 40 -17.86 -3.91 -7.95
CA LEU A 40 -17.01 -2.73 -8.15
C LEU A 40 -16.33 -2.72 -9.52
N ASN A 41 -15.92 -3.89 -10.02
CA ASN A 41 -15.38 -4.03 -11.36
C ASN A 41 -16.43 -3.69 -12.43
N GLY A 42 -17.68 -4.15 -12.25
CA GLY A 42 -18.79 -3.79 -13.14
C GLY A 42 -19.10 -2.30 -13.14
N VAL A 43 -19.11 -1.65 -11.97
CA VAL A 43 -19.27 -0.18 -11.87
C VAL A 43 -18.14 0.55 -12.60
N GLN A 44 -16.90 0.10 -12.38
CA GLN A 44 -15.72 0.66 -13.04
C GLN A 44 -15.80 0.52 -14.56
N GLN A 45 -16.10 -0.67 -15.07
CA GLN A 45 -16.22 -0.92 -16.51
C GLN A 45 -17.30 -0.04 -17.15
N ARG A 46 -18.48 0.06 -16.54
CA ARG A 46 -19.55 0.97 -17.01
C ARG A 46 -19.09 2.43 -17.02
N ALA A 47 -18.37 2.87 -15.99
CA ALA A 47 -17.83 4.23 -15.94
C ALA A 47 -16.78 4.48 -17.04
N HIS A 48 -15.92 3.49 -17.35
CA HIS A 48 -14.96 3.56 -18.45
C HIS A 48 -15.65 3.59 -19.81
N ALA A 49 -16.64 2.72 -20.05
CA ALA A 49 -17.42 2.69 -21.28
C ALA A 49 -18.15 4.03 -21.51
N LYS A 50 -18.77 4.58 -20.47
CA LYS A 50 -19.40 5.91 -20.54
C LYS A 50 -18.39 7.02 -20.84
N ALA A 51 -17.22 6.98 -20.20
CA ALA A 51 -16.16 7.97 -20.46
C ALA A 51 -15.62 7.90 -21.90
N ALA A 52 -15.60 6.70 -22.50
CA ALA A 52 -15.21 6.50 -23.89
C ALA A 52 -16.28 7.03 -24.87
N SER A 53 -17.56 6.92 -24.53
CA SER A 53 -18.66 7.32 -25.42
C SER A 53 -18.99 8.81 -25.42
N VAL A 54 -18.54 9.58 -24.41
CA VAL A 54 -18.86 11.02 -24.28
C VAL A 54 -17.88 11.86 -25.10
N PRO A 55 -18.31 12.72 -26.04
CA PRO A 55 -17.39 13.60 -26.77
C PRO A 55 -16.61 14.55 -25.85
N CYS A 56 -15.32 14.79 -26.14
CA CYS A 56 -14.48 15.66 -25.30
C CYS A 56 -14.98 17.11 -25.25
N GLY A 57 -15.68 17.57 -26.29
CA GLY A 57 -16.31 18.90 -26.35
C GLY A 57 -17.72 18.99 -25.74
N SER A 58 -18.20 17.95 -25.06
CA SER A 58 -19.53 17.96 -24.44
C SER A 58 -19.65 19.00 -23.31
N LYS A 59 -20.74 19.78 -23.31
CA LYS A 59 -21.06 20.74 -22.23
C LYS A 59 -21.17 20.06 -20.86
N ASP A 60 -21.73 18.84 -20.83
CA ASP A 60 -21.87 18.07 -19.60
C ASP A 60 -20.50 17.65 -19.04
N LEU A 61 -19.58 17.25 -19.94
CA LEU A 61 -18.23 16.87 -19.54
C LEU A 61 -17.46 18.07 -18.98
N THR A 62 -17.58 19.24 -19.62
CA THR A 62 -17.00 20.48 -19.12
C THR A 62 -17.53 20.85 -17.73
N THR A 63 -18.84 20.71 -17.53
CA THR A 63 -19.49 20.98 -16.24
C THR A 63 -19.00 20.02 -15.16
N ALA A 64 -18.94 18.72 -15.46
CA ALA A 64 -18.41 17.71 -14.54
C ALA A 64 -16.91 17.95 -14.22
N ALA A 65 -16.11 18.31 -15.22
CA ALA A 65 -14.70 18.64 -15.03
C ALA A 65 -14.50 19.86 -14.12
N ASN A 66 -15.33 20.91 -14.27
CA ASN A 66 -15.30 22.08 -13.40
C ASN A 66 -15.64 21.75 -11.94
N ARG A 67 -16.64 20.90 -11.72
CA ARG A 67 -16.98 20.42 -10.36
C ARG A 67 -15.84 19.64 -9.73
N VAL A 68 -15.18 18.79 -10.51
CA VAL A 68 -14.02 18.02 -10.07
C VAL A 68 -12.85 18.92 -9.69
N ARG A 69 -12.52 19.92 -10.53
CA ARG A 69 -11.45 20.89 -10.23
C ARG A 69 -11.70 21.55 -8.88
N LYS A 70 -12.89 22.12 -8.68
CA LYS A 70 -13.28 22.78 -7.43
C LYS A 70 -13.23 21.84 -6.22
N ALA A 71 -13.66 20.59 -6.37
CA ALA A 71 -13.70 19.64 -5.27
C ALA A 71 -12.32 19.13 -4.83
N PHE A 72 -11.34 19.08 -5.75
CA PHE A 72 -10.03 18.46 -5.50
C PHE A 72 -8.86 19.45 -5.47
N GLU A 73 -9.09 20.75 -5.72
CA GLU A 73 -8.05 21.78 -5.64
C GLU A 73 -7.37 21.80 -4.26
N GLY A 74 -8.14 21.77 -3.16
CA GLY A 74 -7.58 21.69 -1.81
C GLY A 74 -6.84 20.38 -1.53
N TYR A 75 -7.30 19.26 -2.11
CA TYR A 75 -6.64 17.96 -1.97
C TYR A 75 -5.26 17.93 -2.63
N ALA A 76 -5.12 18.63 -3.77
CA ALA A 76 -3.83 18.74 -4.46
C ALA A 76 -2.77 19.44 -3.61
N LEU A 77 -3.17 20.26 -2.62
CA LEU A 77 -2.25 20.96 -1.71
C LEU A 77 -1.86 20.18 -0.45
N LEU A 78 -2.58 19.11 -0.12
CA LEU A 78 -2.31 18.32 1.09
C LEU A 78 -0.93 17.63 1.02
N GLN A 79 -0.10 17.87 2.03
CA GLN A 79 1.22 17.24 2.15
C GLN A 79 1.16 15.86 2.83
N ARG A 80 0.25 15.69 3.80
CA ARG A 80 0.09 14.46 4.57
C ARG A 80 -1.34 14.00 4.58
N MET A 81 -1.54 12.68 4.61
CA MET A 81 -2.86 12.08 4.70
C MET A 81 -2.79 10.69 5.34
N ASN A 82 -3.79 10.38 6.17
CA ASN A 82 -3.98 9.05 6.72
C ASN A 82 -5.03 8.29 5.91
N TYR A 83 -4.68 7.06 5.54
CA TYR A 83 -5.51 6.15 4.77
C TYR A 83 -5.94 4.99 5.66
N PRO A 84 -7.23 4.90 6.02
CA PRO A 84 -7.70 3.93 7.00
C PRO A 84 -7.68 2.49 6.45
N GLY A 85 -7.26 1.55 7.29
CA GLY A 85 -7.58 0.13 7.20
C GLY A 85 -8.61 -0.26 8.26
N ASP A 86 -9.00 -1.54 8.31
CA ASP A 86 -9.84 -2.09 9.37
C ASP A 86 -9.11 -2.10 10.72
N ARG A 87 -7.77 -2.21 10.72
CA ARG A 87 -6.97 -2.39 11.94
C ARG A 87 -5.76 -1.48 12.04
N ALA A 88 -5.15 -1.15 10.91
CA ALA A 88 -3.98 -0.30 10.81
C ALA A 88 -4.17 0.75 9.71
N SER A 89 -3.65 1.95 9.95
CA SER A 89 -3.71 3.05 8.99
C SER A 89 -2.39 3.20 8.26
N TRP A 90 -2.47 3.52 6.97
CA TRP A 90 -1.33 3.95 6.18
C TRP A 90 -1.13 5.46 6.32
N GLN A 91 0.07 5.88 6.68
CA GLN A 91 0.46 7.27 6.78
C GLN A 91 1.19 7.67 5.50
N ALA A 92 0.64 8.62 4.74
CA ALA A 92 1.23 9.14 3.52
C ALA A 92 1.80 10.55 3.74
N ASP A 93 3.01 10.79 3.27
CA ASP A 93 3.70 12.08 3.27
C ASP A 93 4.33 12.33 1.89
N ARG A 94 4.00 13.47 1.28
CA ARG A 94 4.55 13.88 -0.01
C ARG A 94 5.95 14.46 0.12
N ALA A 95 6.38 14.82 1.33
CA ALA A 95 7.73 15.30 1.58
C ALA A 95 8.76 14.33 0.98
N SER A 96 9.73 14.89 0.27
CA SER A 96 10.83 14.14 -0.30
C SER A 96 12.11 14.96 -0.13
N SER A 97 13.21 14.24 0.07
CA SER A 97 14.55 14.82 0.09
C SER A 97 15.41 14.06 -0.89
N ALA A 98 16.33 14.79 -1.53
CA ALA A 98 17.31 14.20 -2.44
C ALA A 98 18.36 13.38 -1.71
N THR A 99 18.60 13.64 -0.42
CA THR A 99 19.73 13.09 0.34
C THR A 99 19.31 12.29 1.57
N ILE A 100 18.20 12.64 2.21
CA ILE A 100 17.73 11.98 3.44
C ILE A 100 16.47 11.17 3.09
N PRO A 101 16.48 9.84 3.22
CA PRO A 101 15.29 9.06 2.95
C PRO A 101 14.31 9.19 4.12
N PHE A 102 13.04 9.45 3.80
CA PHE A 102 11.92 9.44 4.75
C PHE A 102 10.85 8.48 4.26
N TRP A 103 10.01 8.01 5.18
CA TRP A 103 8.78 7.30 4.83
C TRP A 103 7.86 8.23 4.06
N ARG A 104 7.54 7.85 2.81
CA ARG A 104 6.51 8.53 2.00
C ARG A 104 5.17 7.86 2.16
N LEU A 105 5.14 6.55 2.38
CA LEU A 105 3.95 5.79 2.72
C LEU A 105 4.37 4.71 3.71
N SER A 106 3.78 4.66 4.89
CA SER A 106 4.18 3.66 5.88
C SER A 106 3.04 3.15 6.74
N GLN A 107 3.22 1.92 7.23
CA GLN A 107 2.44 1.32 8.29
C GLN A 107 3.43 0.74 9.31
N THR A 108 3.10 0.90 10.59
CA THR A 108 3.88 0.31 11.68
C THR A 108 3.21 -0.97 12.16
N ALA A 109 4.01 -1.94 12.59
CA ALA A 109 3.51 -3.20 13.14
C ALA A 109 4.40 -3.69 14.29
N GLY A 110 3.78 -4.23 15.34
CA GLY A 110 4.46 -5.00 16.39
C GLY A 110 4.31 -6.50 16.12
N PHE A 111 5.32 -7.29 16.49
CA PHE A 111 5.27 -8.75 16.38
C PHE A 111 6.10 -9.40 17.50
N GLY A 112 5.42 -9.90 18.53
CA GLY A 112 6.08 -10.26 19.78
C GLY A 112 6.70 -9.02 20.44
N GLY A 113 7.97 -9.12 20.84
CA GLY A 113 8.74 -7.95 21.33
C GLY A 113 9.35 -7.08 20.23
N ASP A 114 9.23 -7.50 18.97
CA ASP A 114 9.89 -6.87 17.82
C ASP A 114 8.97 -5.81 17.17
N ARG A 115 9.58 -4.90 16.39
CA ARG A 115 8.87 -3.79 15.73
C ARG A 115 9.27 -3.64 14.27
N LEU A 116 8.31 -3.25 13.45
CA LEU A 116 8.43 -3.06 12.01
C LEU A 116 7.85 -1.70 11.59
N VAL A 117 8.52 -1.03 10.66
CA VAL A 117 7.89 -0.07 9.75
C VAL A 117 8.03 -0.60 8.33
N PHE A 118 6.92 -0.63 7.59
CA PHE A 118 6.86 -1.15 6.24
C PHE A 118 6.21 -0.13 5.30
N GLY A 119 6.74 0.00 4.09
CA GLY A 119 6.12 0.82 3.06
C GLY A 119 7.10 1.43 2.06
N LEU A 120 6.74 2.57 1.49
CA LEU A 120 7.52 3.27 0.47
C LEU A 120 8.37 4.36 1.10
N ALA A 121 9.67 4.35 0.82
CA ALA A 121 10.63 5.31 1.35
C ALA A 121 11.41 6.03 0.24
N GLY A 122 11.89 7.23 0.59
CA GLY A 122 12.76 8.04 -0.25
C GLY A 122 12.09 8.56 -1.54
N ARG A 123 12.85 9.34 -2.31
CA ARG A 123 12.36 9.96 -3.55
C ARG A 123 11.86 8.94 -4.57
N ASN A 124 12.56 7.80 -4.69
CA ASN A 124 12.26 6.74 -5.65
C ASN A 124 11.11 5.81 -5.22
N THR A 125 10.53 6.05 -4.03
CA THR A 125 9.45 5.23 -3.44
C THR A 125 9.83 3.75 -3.38
N GLU A 126 10.99 3.45 -2.80
CA GLU A 126 11.48 2.08 -2.65
C GLU A 126 10.65 1.35 -1.58
N LEU A 127 10.27 0.10 -1.86
CA LEU A 127 9.51 -0.71 -0.91
C LEU A 127 10.46 -1.31 0.13
N LEU A 128 10.35 -0.87 1.38
CA LEU A 128 11.22 -1.28 2.48
C LEU A 128 10.44 -1.97 3.61
N ALA A 129 11.06 -2.97 4.23
CA ALA A 129 10.77 -3.42 5.58
C ALA A 129 11.93 -3.03 6.50
N VAL A 130 11.66 -2.17 7.48
CA VAL A 130 12.65 -1.81 8.51
C VAL A 130 12.22 -2.37 9.85
N ALA A 131 13.01 -3.28 10.40
CA ALA A 131 12.69 -3.99 11.63
C ALA A 131 13.75 -3.85 12.72
N THR A 132 13.30 -3.96 13.96
CA THR A 132 14.14 -4.03 15.16
C THR A 132 13.75 -5.24 15.98
N PHE A 133 14.75 -6.00 16.40
CA PHE A 133 14.57 -7.24 17.14
C PHE A 133 14.99 -7.03 18.59
N ALA A 134 14.09 -7.30 19.54
CA ALA A 134 14.29 -6.98 20.95
C ALA A 134 15.48 -7.75 21.57
N ASP A 135 15.73 -8.96 21.07
CA ASP A 135 16.84 -9.82 21.48
C ASP A 135 18.10 -9.61 20.64
N GLY A 136 18.13 -8.59 19.77
CA GLY A 136 19.24 -8.31 18.88
C GLY A 136 19.39 -9.33 17.75
N ALA A 137 18.38 -10.15 17.48
CA ALA A 137 18.41 -11.09 16.36
C ALA A 137 18.73 -10.39 15.04
N ARG A 138 19.50 -11.07 14.19
CA ARG A 138 19.91 -10.58 12.87
C ARG A 138 19.43 -11.54 11.80
N PRO A 139 18.22 -11.36 11.27
CA PRO A 139 17.76 -12.16 10.14
C PRO A 139 18.75 -12.05 8.98
N TYR A 140 19.02 -13.18 8.34
CA TYR A 140 19.90 -13.23 7.18
C TYR A 140 19.13 -12.91 5.89
N THR A 141 17.80 -13.04 5.91
CA THR A 141 16.91 -12.55 4.86
C THR A 141 15.54 -12.20 5.43
N ALA A 142 14.73 -11.54 4.60
CA ALA A 142 13.29 -11.38 4.82
C ALA A 142 12.56 -11.97 3.60
N ARG A 143 11.31 -12.38 3.75
CA ARG A 143 10.46 -12.79 2.62
C ARG A 143 9.15 -12.02 2.72
N LEU A 144 8.80 -11.30 1.67
CA LEU A 144 7.51 -10.64 1.58
C LEU A 144 6.53 -11.61 0.93
N VAL A 145 5.53 -12.05 1.70
CA VAL A 145 4.57 -13.08 1.32
C VAL A 145 3.19 -12.46 1.28
N MET A 146 2.46 -12.73 0.20
CA MET A 146 1.11 -12.23 -0.01
C MET A 146 0.32 -13.16 -0.91
N ARG A 147 -1.01 -13.05 -0.90
CA ARG A 147 -1.87 -13.83 -1.79
C ARG A 147 -1.44 -13.69 -3.25
N ASP A 148 -1.52 -14.80 -3.98
CA ASP A 148 -1.45 -14.80 -5.43
C ASP A 148 -2.88 -14.77 -6.02
N PRO A 149 -3.32 -13.66 -6.64
CA PRO A 149 -4.64 -13.58 -7.26
C PRO A 149 -4.85 -14.54 -8.43
N SER A 150 -3.79 -15.07 -9.04
CA SER A 150 -3.91 -16.06 -10.12
C SER A 150 -4.29 -17.45 -9.62
N LEU A 151 -4.05 -17.74 -8.34
CA LEU A 151 -4.31 -19.04 -7.70
C LEU A 151 -5.60 -19.05 -6.88
N THR A 152 -6.33 -17.94 -6.83
CA THR A 152 -7.43 -17.74 -5.87
C THR A 152 -8.60 -17.03 -6.53
N LEU A 153 -9.83 -17.43 -6.18
CA LEU A 153 -11.05 -16.76 -6.63
C LEU A 153 -11.36 -15.48 -5.84
N GLY A 154 -10.70 -15.26 -4.70
CA GLY A 154 -10.95 -14.13 -3.82
C GLY A 154 -9.99 -14.09 -2.63
N PRO A 155 -10.14 -13.05 -1.78
CA PRO A 155 -9.31 -12.88 -0.59
C PRO A 155 -9.65 -13.91 0.50
N TYR A 156 -8.64 -14.29 1.29
CA TYR A 156 -8.83 -15.09 2.50
C TYR A 156 -9.21 -14.18 3.66
N LEU A 157 -10.51 -13.95 3.82
CA LEU A 157 -11.04 -13.10 4.89
C LEU A 157 -11.75 -13.97 5.92
N ARG A 158 -11.31 -13.92 7.18
CA ARG A 158 -12.12 -14.44 8.28
C ARG A 158 -13.19 -13.43 8.67
N ALA A 159 -14.35 -13.93 9.10
CA ALA A 159 -15.47 -13.11 9.53
C ALA A 159 -15.03 -12.11 10.61
N ARG A 160 -15.53 -10.87 10.51
CA ARG A 160 -15.08 -9.64 11.20
C ARG A 160 -14.98 -9.67 12.74
N ALA A 161 -15.26 -10.80 13.40
CA ALA A 161 -15.28 -10.92 14.85
C ALA A 161 -14.04 -11.65 15.38
N GLY A 162 -13.02 -10.90 15.80
CA GLY A 162 -12.08 -11.32 16.85
C GLY A 162 -10.72 -11.90 16.44
N GLY A 163 -10.46 -12.22 15.18
CA GLY A 163 -9.14 -12.70 14.72
C GLY A 163 -8.07 -11.60 14.69
N GLY A 164 -6.77 -11.93 14.55
CA GLY A 164 -5.63 -11.02 14.30
C GLY A 164 -5.40 -10.71 12.81
N LEU A 165 -4.46 -9.83 12.41
CA LEU A 165 -4.11 -9.66 10.98
C LEU A 165 -3.64 -10.97 10.34
N ALA A 166 -3.04 -11.86 11.13
CA ALA A 166 -2.65 -13.20 10.72
C ALA A 166 -3.82 -14.01 10.12
N ASP A 167 -5.04 -13.80 10.60
CA ASP A 167 -6.24 -14.50 10.12
C ASP A 167 -6.68 -14.06 8.72
N ASN A 168 -6.19 -12.91 8.26
CA ASN A 168 -6.44 -12.37 6.92
C ASN A 168 -5.23 -12.54 5.99
N ALA A 169 -4.19 -13.24 6.43
CA ALA A 169 -3.07 -13.60 5.57
C ALA A 169 -3.40 -14.87 4.78
N ALA A 170 -3.05 -14.89 3.50
CA ALA A 170 -3.26 -16.06 2.66
C ALA A 170 -2.41 -17.26 3.13
N PRO A 171 -2.91 -18.50 3.02
CA PRO A 171 -2.11 -19.68 3.28
C PRO A 171 -0.94 -19.77 2.29
N ARG A 172 0.13 -20.46 2.69
CA ARG A 172 1.36 -20.56 1.89
C ARG A 172 1.15 -21.10 0.48
N ALA A 173 0.26 -22.08 0.32
CA ALA A 173 -0.07 -22.69 -0.98
C ALA A 173 -0.78 -21.73 -1.95
N ALA A 174 -1.37 -20.64 -1.45
CA ALA A 174 -2.08 -19.63 -2.24
C ALA A 174 -1.33 -18.29 -2.26
N SER A 175 -0.04 -18.30 -1.89
CA SER A 175 0.77 -17.11 -1.75
C SER A 175 1.92 -17.11 -2.75
N ARG A 176 2.30 -15.92 -3.19
CA ARG A 176 3.57 -15.64 -3.87
C ARG A 176 4.53 -14.97 -2.90
N MET A 177 5.82 -15.09 -3.20
CA MET A 177 6.91 -14.58 -2.37
C MET A 177 7.80 -13.65 -3.17
N PHE A 178 8.21 -12.54 -2.57
CA PHE A 178 9.28 -11.68 -3.05
C PHE A 178 10.46 -11.75 -2.07
N ALA A 179 11.65 -12.03 -2.61
CA ALA A 179 12.90 -11.88 -1.89
C ALA A 179 13.35 -10.41 -1.93
N PRO A 180 14.10 -9.94 -0.93
CA PRO A 180 14.66 -8.59 -0.95
C PRO A 180 15.83 -8.52 -1.93
N GLU A 181 15.93 -7.38 -2.60
CA GLU A 181 17.06 -7.00 -3.46
C GLU A 181 18.27 -6.58 -2.61
N THR A 182 18.04 -5.98 -1.44
CA THR A 182 19.11 -5.60 -0.50
C THR A 182 18.75 -5.91 0.94
N ARG A 183 19.80 -6.08 1.75
CA ARG A 183 19.74 -6.22 3.20
C ARG A 183 20.83 -5.34 3.80
N ASP A 184 20.41 -4.31 4.52
CA ASP A 184 21.31 -3.29 5.04
C ASP A 184 21.15 -3.15 6.55
N ALA A 185 22.28 -2.92 7.24
CA ALA A 185 22.27 -2.58 8.66
C ALA A 185 22.02 -1.07 8.83
N ALA A 186 21.36 -0.70 9.93
CA ALA A 186 21.22 0.68 10.39
C ALA A 186 20.70 1.65 9.30
N PRO A 187 19.41 1.56 8.95
CA PRO A 187 18.82 2.55 8.05
C PRO A 187 18.91 3.96 8.66
N ALA A 188 18.76 4.99 7.81
CA ALA A 188 18.72 6.37 8.27
C ALA A 188 17.79 6.51 9.49
N PRO A 189 18.14 7.33 10.51
CA PRO A 189 17.33 7.45 11.73
C PRO A 189 15.86 7.79 11.49
N THR A 190 15.60 8.47 10.37
CA THR A 190 14.28 8.85 9.84
C THR A 190 13.41 7.67 9.38
N LEU A 191 14.02 6.50 9.17
CA LEU A 191 13.33 5.27 8.75
C LEU A 191 13.16 4.24 9.88
N LEU A 192 13.81 4.45 11.02
CA LEU A 192 13.74 3.52 12.14
C LEU A 192 12.35 3.56 12.82
N PRO A 193 11.87 2.43 13.38
CA PRO A 193 10.73 2.45 14.30
C PRO A 193 10.97 3.45 15.44
N THR A 194 9.92 4.14 15.88
CA THR A 194 10.02 5.19 16.91
C THR A 194 10.79 4.73 18.14
N GLY A 195 11.82 5.47 18.54
CA GLY A 195 12.64 5.17 19.72
C GLY A 195 13.67 4.05 19.52
N ALA A 196 13.80 3.47 18.32
CA ALA A 196 14.89 2.57 18.01
C ALA A 196 16.18 3.33 17.69
N LYS A 197 17.32 2.77 18.11
CA LYS A 197 18.67 3.29 17.81
C LYS A 197 19.34 2.56 16.64
N THR A 198 18.95 1.31 16.41
CA THR A 198 19.47 0.43 15.37
C THR A 198 18.32 -0.36 14.76
N GLY A 199 18.53 -0.91 13.57
CA GLY A 199 17.55 -1.75 12.88
C GLY A 199 18.16 -2.38 11.65
N MET A 200 17.37 -3.21 10.97
CA MET A 200 17.72 -3.82 9.69
C MET A 200 16.72 -3.40 8.63
N SER A 201 17.21 -3.06 7.44
CA SER A 201 16.41 -2.70 6.29
C SER A 201 16.47 -3.79 5.24
N PHE A 202 15.32 -4.11 4.65
CA PHE A 202 15.18 -5.03 3.53
C PHE A 202 14.44 -4.31 2.41
N ARG A 203 15.09 -4.12 1.26
CA ARG A 203 14.46 -3.51 0.08
C ARG A 203 13.90 -4.57 -0.82
N PHE A 204 12.64 -4.43 -1.21
CA PHE A 204 11.95 -5.36 -2.10
C PHE A 204 11.81 -4.78 -3.51
N PRO A 205 11.68 -5.66 -4.53
CA PRO A 205 11.46 -5.24 -5.90
C PRO A 205 10.20 -4.37 -6.07
N ARG A 206 10.20 -3.48 -7.06
CA ARG A 206 9.07 -2.58 -7.36
C ARG A 206 7.78 -3.35 -7.65
N GLU A 207 7.91 -4.51 -8.28
CA GLU A 207 6.81 -5.42 -8.63
C GLU A 207 6.06 -5.88 -7.39
N ALA A 208 6.72 -5.95 -6.23
CA ALA A 208 6.06 -6.28 -4.96
C ALA A 208 5.11 -5.16 -4.51
N ALA A 209 5.44 -3.89 -4.75
CA ALA A 209 4.53 -2.78 -4.47
C ALA A 209 3.35 -2.75 -5.45
N ASP A 210 3.57 -3.13 -6.72
CA ASP A 210 2.50 -3.31 -7.69
C ASP A 210 1.57 -4.46 -7.29
N ALA A 211 2.15 -5.56 -6.80
CA ALA A 211 1.45 -6.71 -6.29
C ALA A 211 0.54 -6.38 -5.09
N ILE A 212 1.02 -5.61 -4.11
CA ILE A 212 0.23 -5.20 -2.93
C ILE A 212 -0.97 -4.35 -3.36
N ALA A 213 -0.78 -3.44 -4.31
CA ALA A 213 -1.84 -2.53 -4.77
C ALA A 213 -3.02 -3.24 -5.47
N GLN A 214 -2.87 -4.53 -5.84
CA GLN A 214 -3.93 -5.34 -6.45
C GLN A 214 -4.68 -6.24 -5.45
N LEU A 215 -4.25 -6.29 -4.19
CA LEU A 215 -4.89 -7.09 -3.16
C LEU A 215 -6.18 -6.42 -2.66
N ASP A 216 -7.04 -7.22 -2.02
CA ASP A 216 -8.20 -6.67 -1.31
C ASP A 216 -7.69 -5.92 -0.06
N PRO A 217 -8.19 -4.72 0.23
CA PRO A 217 -7.74 -3.89 1.36
C PRO A 217 -7.91 -4.56 2.72
N ARG A 218 -8.77 -5.58 2.84
CA ARG A 218 -9.02 -6.30 4.10
C ARG A 218 -8.00 -7.42 4.35
N GLU A 219 -7.17 -7.73 3.37
CA GLU A 219 -6.13 -8.76 3.49
C GLU A 219 -4.93 -8.27 4.30
N ALA A 220 -4.12 -9.23 4.74
CA ALA A 220 -2.80 -8.97 5.30
C ALA A 220 -1.69 -9.55 4.42
N ILE A 221 -0.58 -8.82 4.33
CA ILE A 221 0.70 -9.34 3.83
C ILE A 221 1.56 -9.73 5.02
N THR A 222 2.45 -10.70 4.80
CA THR A 222 3.35 -11.23 5.82
C THR A 222 4.79 -10.90 5.46
N ILE A 223 5.55 -10.36 6.41
CA ILE A 223 7.00 -10.24 6.32
C ILE A 223 7.58 -11.33 7.21
N GLU A 224 8.22 -12.32 6.58
CA GLU A 224 8.89 -13.42 7.26
C GLU A 224 10.38 -13.10 7.40
N PHE A 225 10.82 -12.83 8.62
CA PHE A 225 12.24 -12.67 8.95
C PHE A 225 12.85 -14.01 9.28
N VAL A 226 13.87 -14.39 8.50
CA VAL A 226 14.50 -15.71 8.60
C VAL A 226 15.80 -15.59 9.35
N ILE A 227 15.88 -16.28 10.50
CA ILE A 227 16.98 -16.18 11.46
C ILE A 227 17.59 -17.56 11.62
N GLN A 228 18.91 -17.61 11.64
CA GLN A 228 19.63 -18.83 11.99
C GLN A 228 19.81 -18.90 13.50
N ALA A 229 19.21 -19.91 14.13
CA ALA A 229 19.33 -20.16 15.55
C ALA A 229 20.71 -20.71 15.92
N ARG A 230 21.07 -20.61 17.20
CA ARG A 230 22.20 -21.37 17.76
C ARG A 230 21.88 -22.85 17.61
N GLY A 231 22.69 -23.59 16.85
CA GLY A 231 22.44 -24.99 16.49
C GLY A 231 22.00 -25.24 15.04
N GLY A 232 21.95 -24.19 14.21
CA GLY A 232 21.74 -24.34 12.76
C GLY A 232 20.28 -24.47 12.31
N GLN A 233 19.32 -24.48 13.24
CA GLN A 233 17.89 -24.47 12.90
C GLN A 233 17.45 -23.10 12.36
N GLU A 234 16.51 -23.11 11.39
CA GLU A 234 15.88 -21.91 10.87
C GLU A 234 14.67 -21.51 11.72
N ILE A 235 14.68 -20.28 12.23
CA ILE A 235 13.54 -19.67 12.93
C ILE A 235 12.96 -18.58 12.04
N VAL A 236 11.64 -18.60 11.87
CA VAL A 236 10.91 -17.57 11.13
C VAL A 236 10.07 -16.73 12.07
N ARG A 237 10.36 -15.43 12.16
CA ARG A 237 9.49 -14.45 12.83
C ARG A 237 8.62 -13.76 11.81
N ARG A 238 7.31 -13.65 12.09
CA ARG A 238 6.33 -13.11 11.16
C ARG A 238 5.77 -11.80 11.68
N ALA A 239 5.88 -10.76 10.87
CA ALA A 239 5.14 -9.53 11.03
C ALA A 239 4.00 -9.49 10.00
N TYR A 240 2.85 -8.94 10.39
CA TYR A 240 1.70 -8.79 9.51
C TYR A 240 1.43 -7.31 9.29
N VAL A 241 1.19 -6.95 8.04
CA VAL A 241 0.84 -5.59 7.61
C VAL A 241 -0.48 -5.66 6.88
N GLU A 242 -1.41 -4.78 7.25
CA GLU A 242 -2.69 -4.70 6.56
C GLU A 242 -2.50 -4.07 5.18
N VAL A 243 -3.09 -4.66 4.14
CA VAL A 243 -3.09 -4.08 2.79
C VAL A 243 -3.74 -2.71 2.84
N GLY A 244 -4.92 -2.60 3.46
CA GLY A 244 -5.66 -1.36 3.66
C GLY A 244 -5.77 -0.52 2.38
N ASP A 245 -5.77 0.79 2.55
CA ASP A 245 -5.80 1.74 1.45
C ASP A 245 -4.40 2.05 0.87
N PHE A 246 -3.47 1.07 0.85
CA PHE A 246 -2.12 1.23 0.29
C PHE A 246 -2.14 1.78 -1.14
N ALA A 247 -3.04 1.28 -1.99
CA ALA A 247 -3.17 1.76 -3.37
C ALA A 247 -3.58 3.25 -3.45
N ALA A 248 -4.43 3.71 -2.52
CA ALA A 248 -4.82 5.11 -2.43
C ALA A 248 -3.67 5.99 -1.92
N GLY A 249 -2.96 5.54 -0.88
CA GLY A 249 -1.76 6.21 -0.38
C GLY A 249 -0.67 6.32 -1.44
N ARG A 250 -0.43 5.26 -2.21
CA ARG A 250 0.54 5.27 -3.31
C ARG A 250 0.11 6.21 -4.43
N ALA A 251 -1.19 6.29 -4.73
CA ALA A 251 -1.71 7.25 -5.71
C ALA A 251 -1.53 8.71 -5.25
N PHE A 252 -1.71 8.98 -3.95
CA PHE A 252 -1.49 10.30 -3.36
C PHE A 252 -0.05 10.81 -3.49
N LEU A 253 0.94 9.90 -3.48
CA LEU A 253 2.35 10.26 -3.68
C LEU A 253 2.70 10.69 -5.11
N ARG A 254 1.83 10.41 -6.10
CA ARG A 254 2.03 10.80 -7.50
C ARG A 254 1.54 12.22 -7.81
N VAL A 255 0.94 12.90 -6.83
CA VAL A 255 0.38 14.24 -6.98
C VAL A 255 1.46 15.34 -6.90
N SER A 256 2.70 14.98 -6.55
CA SER A 256 3.87 15.86 -6.40
C SER A 256 4.67 16.03 -7.69
#